data_AF-A0A523WDV2-F1
#
_entry.id   AF-A0A523WDV2-F1
#
_cell.length_a   1.000
_cell.length_b   1.000
_cell.length_c   1.000
_cell.angle_alpha   90.00
_cell.angle_beta   90.00
_cell.angle_gamma   90.00
#
_symmetry.space_group_name_H-M   'P 1'
#
loop_
_entity.id
_entity.type
_entity.pdbx_description
1 polymer ?
#
loop_
_entity_poly.entity_id
_entity_poly.type
_entity_poly.pdbx_seq_one_letter_code
_entity_poly.pdbx_strand_id
1 'polypeptide(L)'
;MIHVGIDSAPISKATVTLNGKTKGEFVANLGVSVSTHDKKKFESAYEDALCELFGDFPKKRKKKIYKGAHLVAQTMEKAPEIAAKIIDNLEDVIAHIDVYCAYYSREYISIYGQSEGQRLSPPIFVKKTQNAFPHVCAMWYAETYLELEQPLRLEIDYFQSATTPGWRKLLGNVETGKLDLKFFFGGDECNPLISLADLVLKLIRIYHHGTVDGRSLLQPLREKCQSLGGGKRRTWFHNLGSRGFLIKATAPDLPLQIDAKPFLKHPIFFYLWNPRSPEKKEVMKSFQWSPAYNAIAASASLKQGGFKSFSFAEDTHIWNPDVDFMVPISKEDELNIKELEKISYKLPKICGINNLPIPI
;
A
#
# COMPACT_ATOMS: atom_id res chain seq x y z
N MET A 1 8.73 -12.10 -16.16
CA MET A 1 7.69 -11.17 -15.68
C MET A 1 8.30 -10.41 -14.52
N ILE A 2 8.36 -9.09 -14.57
CA ILE A 2 8.76 -8.31 -13.40
C ILE A 2 7.54 -8.04 -12.52
N HIS A 3 7.70 -8.13 -11.21
CA HIS A 3 6.66 -7.84 -10.22
C HIS A 3 7.01 -6.56 -9.47
N VAL A 4 6.03 -5.70 -9.27
CA VAL A 4 6.23 -4.40 -8.62
C VAL A 4 5.19 -4.20 -7.53
N GLY A 5 5.63 -4.06 -6.29
CA GLY A 5 4.76 -3.62 -5.19
C GLY A 5 4.77 -2.11 -5.07
N ILE A 6 3.60 -1.51 -4.92
CA ILE A 6 3.44 -0.05 -4.83
C ILE A 6 2.65 0.31 -3.59
N ASP A 7 3.16 1.26 -2.83
CA ASP A 7 2.45 1.91 -1.74
C ASP A 7 2.66 3.43 -1.77
N SER A 8 1.80 4.17 -1.08
CA SER A 8 1.92 5.62 -0.95
C SER A 8 1.40 6.14 0.38
N ALA A 9 2.01 7.22 0.86
CA ALA A 9 1.53 7.96 2.00
C ALA A 9 1.73 9.46 1.79
N PRO A 10 0.85 10.32 2.33
CA PRO A 10 1.12 11.74 2.36
C PRO A 10 2.31 12.03 3.29
N ILE A 11 3.15 12.99 2.90
CA ILE A 11 4.10 13.63 3.80
C ILE A 11 3.57 15.00 4.17
N SER A 12 3.42 15.23 5.47
CA SER A 12 3.08 16.55 6.03
C SER A 12 4.20 17.00 6.98
N LYS A 13 4.61 18.26 6.85
CA LYS A 13 5.59 18.89 7.74
C LYS A 13 5.15 20.29 8.11
N ALA A 14 5.32 20.65 9.38
CA ALA A 14 5.22 22.04 9.80
C ALA A 14 6.32 22.85 9.13
N THR A 15 5.95 23.90 8.41
CA THR A 15 6.90 24.90 7.91
C THR A 15 7.19 25.87 9.04
N VAL A 16 8.46 25.97 9.43
CA VAL A 16 8.92 26.91 10.45
C VAL A 16 9.70 28.04 9.78
N THR A 17 9.44 29.27 10.23
CA THR A 17 10.27 30.43 9.89
C THR A 17 11.65 30.30 10.53
N LEU A 18 12.61 31.10 10.06
CA LEU A 18 13.94 31.19 10.67
C LEU A 18 13.89 31.54 12.17
N ASN A 19 12.82 32.20 12.62
CA ASN A 19 12.61 32.58 14.02
C ASN A 19 11.84 31.50 14.82
N GLY A 20 11.72 30.28 14.29
CA GLY A 20 11.03 29.16 14.94
C GLY A 20 9.50 29.24 14.96
N LYS A 21 8.88 30.29 14.40
CA LYS A 21 7.40 30.38 14.31
C LYS A 21 6.88 29.52 13.17
N THR A 22 5.88 28.67 13.44
CA THR A 22 5.18 27.90 12.42
C THR A 22 4.45 28.83 11.44
N LYS A 23 4.80 28.76 10.15
CA LYS A 23 4.23 29.58 9.06
C LYS A 23 3.06 28.87 8.34
N GLY A 24 2.97 27.56 8.46
CA GLY A 24 1.96 26.75 7.78
C GLY A 24 2.37 25.28 7.68
N GLU A 25 1.68 24.54 6.82
CA GLU A 25 1.90 23.10 6.61
C GLU A 25 2.37 22.87 5.16
N PHE A 26 3.49 22.17 5.01
CA PHE A 26 3.90 21.59 3.73
C PHE A 26 3.23 20.23 3.60
N VAL A 27 2.55 19.97 2.49
CA VAL A 27 1.93 18.68 2.19
C VAL A 27 2.29 18.23 0.78
N ALA A 28 2.69 16.98 0.63
CA ALA A 28 2.93 16.34 -0.66
C ALA A 28 2.49 14.87 -0.61
N ASN A 29 2.20 14.30 -1.77
CA ASN A 29 2.06 12.85 -1.89
C ASN A 29 3.45 12.23 -2.09
N LEU A 30 3.74 11.16 -1.35
CA LEU A 30 4.95 10.36 -1.49
C LEU A 30 4.52 8.92 -1.83
N GLY A 31 5.13 8.34 -2.85
CA GLY A 31 4.89 6.96 -3.27
C GLY A 31 6.22 6.23 -3.39
N VAL A 32 6.18 4.91 -3.24
CA VAL A 32 7.33 4.05 -3.46
C VAL A 32 6.89 2.84 -4.27
N SER A 33 7.72 2.44 -5.22
CA SER A 33 7.61 1.12 -5.84
C SER A 33 8.87 0.31 -5.58
N VAL A 34 8.69 -0.98 -5.32
CA VAL A 34 9.79 -1.95 -5.24
C VAL A 34 9.55 -3.03 -6.28
N SER A 35 10.53 -3.27 -7.15
CA SER A 35 10.45 -4.28 -8.20
C SER A 35 11.35 -5.49 -7.95
N THR A 36 10.95 -6.64 -8.47
CA THR A 36 11.74 -7.89 -8.47
C THR A 36 11.47 -8.71 -9.73
N HIS A 37 12.51 -9.38 -10.24
CA HIS A 37 12.37 -10.33 -11.35
C HIS A 37 11.93 -11.73 -10.89
N ASP A 38 12.07 -12.06 -9.61
CA ASP A 38 11.69 -13.36 -9.05
C ASP A 38 10.91 -13.17 -7.75
N LYS A 39 9.58 -13.12 -7.88
CA LYS A 39 8.67 -12.93 -6.75
C LYS A 39 8.81 -14.03 -5.70
N LYS A 40 9.00 -15.29 -6.08
CA LYS A 40 9.10 -16.40 -5.11
C LYS A 40 10.37 -16.30 -4.29
N LYS A 41 11.50 -16.00 -4.95
CA LYS A 41 12.77 -15.78 -4.26
C LYS A 41 12.68 -14.56 -3.34
N PHE A 42 12.03 -13.49 -3.79
CA PHE A 42 11.78 -12.31 -2.95
C PHE A 42 10.95 -12.64 -1.70
N GLU A 43 9.83 -13.38 -1.86
CA GLU A 43 8.97 -13.79 -0.75
C GLU A 43 9.72 -14.66 0.28
N SER A 44 10.55 -15.60 -0.20
CA SER A 44 11.41 -16.42 0.68
C SER A 44 12.44 -15.57 1.43
N ALA A 45 13.18 -14.73 0.72
CA ALA A 45 14.20 -13.87 1.33
C ALA A 45 13.60 -12.89 2.35
N TYR A 46 12.37 -12.42 2.11
CA TYR A 46 11.65 -11.54 3.06
C TYR A 46 11.29 -12.30 4.34
N GLU A 47 10.80 -13.52 4.22
CA GLU A 47 10.51 -14.40 5.36
C GLU A 47 11.78 -14.72 6.17
N ASP A 48 12.87 -15.06 5.48
CA ASP A 48 14.16 -15.37 6.09
C ASP A 48 14.73 -14.16 6.84
N ALA A 49 14.69 -12.96 6.23
CA ALA A 49 15.12 -11.72 6.87
C ALA A 49 14.31 -11.41 8.14
N LEU A 50 13.00 -11.65 8.14
CA LEU A 50 12.18 -11.48 9.35
C LEU A 50 12.53 -12.51 10.43
N CYS A 51 12.75 -13.77 10.05
CA CYS A 51 13.14 -14.83 10.99
C CYS A 51 14.48 -14.54 11.65
N GLU A 52 15.49 -14.15 10.87
CA GLU A 52 16.81 -13.78 11.37
C GLU A 52 16.72 -12.61 12.35
N LEU A 53 16.11 -11.49 11.92
CA LEU A 53 16.03 -10.29 12.74
C LEU A 53 15.29 -10.54 14.05
N PHE A 54 14.11 -11.16 14.01
CA PHE A 54 13.36 -11.46 15.23
C PHE A 54 13.94 -12.61 16.07
N GLY A 55 14.89 -13.39 15.54
CA GLY A 55 15.70 -14.33 16.32
C GLY A 55 16.68 -13.60 17.25
N ASP A 56 17.25 -12.48 16.78
CA ASP A 56 18.20 -11.66 17.54
C ASP A 56 17.53 -10.64 18.47
N PHE A 57 16.24 -10.34 18.25
CA PHE A 57 15.49 -9.39 19.07
C PHE A 57 14.79 -10.07 20.27
N PRO A 58 14.77 -9.43 21.46
CA PRO A 58 14.08 -9.98 22.64
C PRO A 58 12.57 -10.22 22.45
N LYS A 59 11.96 -9.53 21.49
CA LYS A 59 10.53 -9.65 21.21
C LYS A 59 10.32 -10.64 20.07
N LYS A 60 9.61 -11.72 20.36
CA LYS A 60 9.20 -12.71 19.34
C LYS A 60 8.43 -12.07 18.19
N ARG A 61 8.62 -12.61 16.99
CA ARG A 61 7.78 -12.34 15.83
C ARG A 61 6.30 -12.59 16.17
N LYS A 62 5.40 -11.80 15.59
CA LYS A 62 3.94 -11.90 15.77
C LYS A 62 3.16 -11.92 14.46
N LYS A 63 3.75 -11.38 13.40
CA LYS A 63 3.11 -11.22 12.09
C LYS A 63 3.95 -11.86 11.02
N LYS A 64 3.27 -12.40 10.00
CA LYS A 64 3.95 -12.94 8.82
C LYS A 64 4.57 -11.80 8.00
N ILE A 65 3.81 -10.74 7.75
CA ILE A 65 4.22 -9.55 7.00
C ILE A 65 4.11 -8.32 7.91
N TYR A 66 5.10 -7.42 7.84
CA TYR A 66 5.17 -6.23 8.68
C TYR A 66 5.15 -4.94 7.86
N LYS A 67 4.13 -4.12 8.08
CA LYS A 67 4.19 -2.69 7.72
C LYS A 67 4.97 -1.88 8.75
N GLY A 68 5.43 -0.71 8.37
CA GLY A 68 6.20 0.23 9.19
C GLY A 68 5.47 0.64 10.47
N ALA A 69 4.14 0.77 10.44
CA ALA A 69 3.35 1.01 11.65
C ALA A 69 3.41 -0.17 12.64
N HIS A 70 3.44 -1.42 12.14
CA HIS A 70 3.58 -2.59 13.00
C HIS A 70 4.94 -2.66 13.66
N LEU A 71 6.01 -2.40 12.91
CA LEU A 71 7.36 -2.36 13.47
C LEU A 71 7.47 -1.32 14.58
N VAL A 72 6.92 -0.12 14.39
CA VAL A 72 6.91 0.92 15.43
C VAL A 72 6.15 0.46 16.67
N ALA A 73 4.94 -0.07 16.52
CA ALA A 73 4.15 -0.53 17.66
C ALA A 73 4.80 -1.71 18.41
N GLN A 74 5.51 -2.61 17.71
CA GLN A 74 6.15 -3.76 18.35
C GLN A 74 7.53 -3.42 18.92
N THR A 75 8.35 -2.62 18.23
CA THR A 75 9.78 -2.44 18.51
C THR A 75 10.17 -1.02 18.88
N MET A 76 9.21 -0.09 18.86
CA MET A 76 9.36 1.31 19.26
C MET A 76 10.48 1.99 18.46
N GLU A 77 11.49 2.52 19.16
CA GLU A 77 12.61 3.28 18.58
C GLU A 77 13.50 2.44 17.65
N LYS A 78 13.48 1.11 17.78
CA LYS A 78 14.27 0.21 16.93
C LYS A 78 13.63 -0.07 15.56
N ALA A 79 12.38 0.34 15.35
CA ALA A 79 11.66 0.08 14.11
C ALA A 79 12.39 0.55 12.83
N PRO A 80 13.05 1.72 12.80
CA PRO A 80 13.76 2.17 11.60
C PRO A 80 15.02 1.33 11.33
N GLU A 81 15.73 0.92 12.37
CA GLU A 81 16.90 0.03 12.25
C GLU A 81 16.48 -1.32 11.67
N ILE A 82 15.37 -1.88 12.18
CA ILE A 82 14.82 -3.15 11.68
C ILE A 82 14.36 -3.01 10.23
N ALA A 83 13.66 -1.93 9.88
CA ALA A 83 13.23 -1.69 8.51
C ALA A 83 14.43 -1.60 7.54
N ALA A 84 15.50 -0.90 7.93
CA ALA A 84 16.71 -0.79 7.13
C ALA A 84 17.42 -2.14 6.95
N LYS A 85 17.53 -2.95 8.00
CA LYS A 85 18.10 -4.31 7.92
C LYS A 85 17.28 -5.24 7.03
N ILE A 86 15.94 -5.17 7.07
CA ILE A 86 15.08 -5.92 6.14
C ILE A 86 15.41 -5.53 4.69
N ILE A 87 15.52 -4.23 4.39
CA ILE A 87 15.84 -3.75 3.04
C ILE A 87 17.24 -4.22 2.61
N ASP A 88 18.23 -4.14 3.50
CA ASP A 88 19.60 -4.59 3.21
C ASP A 88 19.67 -6.09 2.92
N ASN A 89 18.97 -6.91 3.69
CA ASN A 89 18.91 -8.37 3.48
C ASN A 89 18.19 -8.75 2.16
N LEU A 90 17.44 -7.83 1.56
CA LEU A 90 16.70 -8.05 0.31
C LEU A 90 17.40 -7.47 -0.92
N GLU A 91 18.58 -6.85 -0.79
CA GLU A 91 19.25 -6.14 -1.89
C GLU A 91 19.42 -7.01 -3.15
N ASP A 92 19.83 -8.27 -2.99
CA ASP A 92 20.09 -9.17 -4.11
C ASP A 92 18.84 -9.62 -4.88
N VAL A 93 17.65 -9.43 -4.30
CA VAL A 93 16.37 -9.81 -4.91
C VAL A 93 15.53 -8.60 -5.36
N ILE A 94 15.95 -7.38 -5.02
CA ILE A 94 15.32 -6.13 -5.45
C ILE A 94 15.92 -5.68 -6.78
N ALA A 95 15.13 -5.54 -7.84
CA ALA A 95 15.58 -4.93 -9.08
C ALA A 95 15.77 -3.41 -8.90
N HIS A 96 14.69 -2.68 -8.59
CA HIS A 96 14.71 -1.23 -8.37
C HIS A 96 13.80 -0.80 -7.20
N ILE A 97 14.13 0.35 -6.62
CA ILE A 97 13.30 1.11 -5.69
C ILE A 97 13.12 2.50 -6.28
N ASP A 98 11.89 2.85 -6.66
CA ASP A 98 11.58 4.17 -7.19
C ASP A 98 10.78 4.96 -6.16
N VAL A 99 11.22 6.18 -5.89
CA VAL A 99 10.55 7.13 -4.98
C VAL A 99 9.87 8.22 -5.80
N TYR A 100 8.55 8.32 -5.65
CA TYR A 100 7.71 9.29 -6.33
C TYR A 100 7.31 10.39 -5.37
N CYS A 101 7.41 11.65 -5.78
CA CYS A 101 6.88 12.76 -5.01
C CYS A 101 6.02 13.67 -5.88
N ALA A 102 4.85 14.06 -5.37
CA ALA A 102 4.04 15.12 -5.96
C ALA A 102 3.77 16.22 -4.94
N TYR A 103 4.53 17.31 -5.07
CA TYR A 103 4.27 18.58 -4.40
C TYR A 103 3.81 19.60 -5.44
N TYR A 104 2.89 20.49 -5.05
CA TYR A 104 2.25 21.41 -6.00
C TYR A 104 2.52 22.86 -5.60
N SER A 105 3.47 23.50 -6.28
CA SER A 105 3.81 24.92 -6.06
C SER A 105 2.88 25.85 -6.86
N ARG A 106 1.57 25.75 -6.63
CA ARG A 106 0.52 26.55 -7.27
C ARG A 106 -0.44 27.08 -6.24
N GLU A 107 -1.09 28.21 -6.54
CA GLU A 107 -2.15 28.76 -5.68
C GLU A 107 -3.35 27.80 -5.59
N TYR A 108 -3.72 27.21 -6.73
CA TYR A 108 -4.79 26.22 -6.81
C TYR A 108 -4.49 25.14 -7.84
N ILE A 109 -5.21 24.02 -7.70
CA ILE A 109 -5.22 22.88 -8.61
C ILE A 109 -6.67 22.69 -9.07
N SER A 110 -6.87 22.68 -10.38
CA SER A 110 -8.18 22.44 -10.98
C SER A 110 -8.45 20.93 -11.08
N ILE A 111 -9.62 20.52 -10.63
CA ILE A 111 -10.15 19.15 -10.78
C ILE A 111 -11.49 19.20 -11.52
N TYR A 112 -11.92 18.05 -12.03
CA TYR A 112 -13.21 17.86 -12.66
C TYR A 112 -13.44 18.72 -13.91
N GLY A 113 -12.36 19.05 -14.63
CA GLY A 113 -12.39 19.94 -15.79
C GLY A 113 -13.23 19.44 -16.98
N GLN A 114 -13.66 18.18 -16.99
CA GLN A 114 -14.63 17.65 -17.97
C GLN A 114 -16.09 17.73 -17.48
N SER A 115 -16.34 18.33 -16.32
CA SER A 115 -17.66 18.50 -15.70
C SER A 115 -17.73 19.87 -14.99
N GLU A 116 -18.42 19.97 -13.85
CA GLU A 116 -18.39 21.18 -13.01
C GLU A 116 -17.03 21.31 -12.32
N GLY A 117 -16.11 22.02 -12.97
CA GLY A 117 -14.74 22.20 -12.51
C GLY A 117 -14.64 22.82 -11.12
N GLN A 118 -13.73 22.31 -10.30
CA GLN A 118 -13.45 22.84 -8.96
C GLN A 118 -12.00 23.28 -8.84
N ARG A 119 -11.73 24.30 -8.04
CA ARG A 119 -10.37 24.73 -7.69
C ARG A 119 -10.12 24.44 -6.22
N LEU A 120 -9.07 23.67 -5.94
CA LEU A 120 -8.66 23.32 -4.58
C LEU A 120 -7.29 23.93 -4.29
N SER A 121 -7.07 24.37 -3.05
CA SER A 121 -5.70 24.66 -2.60
C SER A 121 -4.87 23.37 -2.56
N PRO A 122 -3.53 23.43 -2.71
CA PRO A 122 -2.69 22.25 -2.69
C PRO A 122 -2.88 21.32 -1.48
N PRO A 123 -2.98 21.80 -0.22
CA PRO A 123 -3.18 20.91 0.92
C PRO A 123 -4.52 20.15 0.85
N ILE A 124 -5.60 20.83 0.41
CA ILE A 124 -6.92 20.20 0.25
C ILE A 124 -6.88 19.18 -0.89
N PHE A 125 -6.24 19.52 -2.00
CA PHE A 125 -6.07 18.61 -3.12
C PHE A 125 -5.29 17.34 -2.73
N VAL A 126 -4.17 17.50 -2.02
CA VAL A 126 -3.37 16.36 -1.55
C VAL A 126 -4.21 15.48 -0.63
N LYS A 127 -4.88 16.06 0.38
CA LYS A 127 -5.77 15.30 1.27
C LYS A 127 -6.87 14.54 0.53
N LYS A 128 -7.42 15.13 -0.55
CA LYS A 128 -8.47 14.51 -1.38
C LYS A 128 -7.95 13.39 -2.28
N THR A 129 -6.71 13.48 -2.74
CA THR A 129 -6.14 12.58 -3.75
C THR A 129 -5.09 11.61 -3.22
N GLN A 130 -4.68 11.73 -1.96
CA GLN A 130 -3.60 10.92 -1.36
C GLN A 130 -3.83 9.41 -1.52
N ASN A 131 -5.06 8.93 -1.33
CA ASN A 131 -5.38 7.50 -1.47
C ASN A 131 -5.23 7.01 -2.92
N ALA A 132 -5.35 7.91 -3.90
CA ALA A 132 -5.24 7.60 -5.33
C ALA A 132 -3.79 7.64 -5.83
N PHE A 133 -2.87 8.17 -5.04
CA PHE A 133 -1.50 8.33 -5.51
C PHE A 133 -0.81 7.03 -5.96
N PRO A 134 -1.14 5.82 -5.44
CA PRO A 134 -0.55 4.58 -5.93
C PRO A 134 -0.79 4.32 -7.42
N HIS A 135 -1.98 4.64 -7.97
CA HIS A 135 -2.23 4.40 -9.41
C HIS A 135 -1.44 5.36 -10.30
N VAL A 136 -1.14 6.56 -9.80
CA VAL A 136 -0.29 7.51 -10.52
C VAL A 136 1.15 7.01 -10.53
N CYS A 137 1.64 6.48 -9.41
CA CYS A 137 2.95 5.84 -9.33
C CYS A 137 3.04 4.65 -10.30
N ALA A 138 1.99 3.81 -10.33
CA ALA A 138 1.87 2.69 -11.25
C ALA A 138 1.91 3.10 -12.73
N MET A 139 1.17 4.15 -13.09
CA MET A 139 1.19 4.71 -14.44
C MET A 139 2.59 5.20 -14.81
N TRP A 140 3.28 5.91 -13.92
CA TRP A 140 4.63 6.39 -14.20
C TRP A 140 5.65 5.25 -14.31
N TYR A 141 5.55 4.22 -13.45
CA TYR A 141 6.39 3.02 -13.56
C TYR A 141 6.20 2.36 -14.92
N ALA A 142 4.94 2.15 -15.34
CA ALA A 142 4.65 1.59 -16.66
C ALA A 142 5.23 2.45 -17.78
N GLU A 143 5.05 3.77 -17.76
CA GLU A 143 5.64 4.66 -18.78
C GLU A 143 7.16 4.58 -18.85
N THR A 144 7.82 4.36 -17.71
CA THR A 144 9.28 4.35 -17.63
C THR A 144 9.87 3.02 -18.07
N TYR A 145 9.23 1.91 -17.69
CA TYR A 145 9.84 0.57 -17.75
C TYR A 145 9.07 -0.43 -18.61
N LEU A 146 7.82 -0.16 -19.02
CA LEU A 146 7.00 -1.14 -19.72
C LEU A 146 7.62 -1.62 -21.02
N GLU A 147 8.34 -0.80 -21.79
CA GLU A 147 8.98 -1.26 -23.03
C GLU A 147 10.27 -2.05 -22.79
N LEU A 148 10.84 -1.97 -21.57
CA LEU A 148 12.09 -2.65 -21.20
C LEU A 148 11.85 -3.94 -20.41
N GLU A 149 10.75 -4.03 -19.64
CA GLU A 149 10.57 -5.07 -18.61
C GLU A 149 9.32 -5.95 -18.81
N GLN A 150 9.03 -6.36 -20.04
CA GLN A 150 7.82 -7.15 -20.33
C GLN A 150 7.98 -8.65 -20.02
N PRO A 151 6.90 -9.31 -19.52
CA PRO A 151 5.64 -8.73 -19.06
C PRO A 151 5.76 -8.10 -17.67
N LEU A 152 4.98 -7.03 -17.42
CA LEU A 152 4.96 -6.27 -16.17
C LEU A 152 3.72 -6.63 -15.33
N ARG A 153 3.91 -6.92 -14.04
CA ARG A 153 2.81 -7.06 -13.07
C ARG A 153 2.93 -6.00 -11.97
N LEU A 154 1.90 -5.16 -11.85
CA LEU A 154 1.79 -4.15 -10.80
C LEU A 154 0.84 -4.64 -9.70
N GLU A 155 1.36 -4.67 -8.48
CA GLU A 155 0.68 -5.11 -7.27
C GLU A 155 0.54 -3.90 -6.34
N ILE A 156 -0.70 -3.44 -6.13
CA ILE A 156 -1.00 -2.18 -5.45
C ILE A 156 -1.92 -2.44 -4.27
N ASP A 157 -1.73 -1.73 -3.16
CA ASP A 157 -2.73 -1.71 -2.10
C ASP A 157 -4.04 -1.10 -2.61
N TYR A 158 -5.16 -1.66 -2.16
CA TYR A 158 -6.48 -1.25 -2.64
C TYR A 158 -6.74 0.22 -2.30
N PHE A 159 -7.27 0.96 -3.27
CA PHE A 159 -7.66 2.35 -3.09
C PHE A 159 -9.03 2.63 -3.70
N GLN A 160 -9.61 3.77 -3.29
CA GLN A 160 -10.81 4.34 -3.89
C GLN A 160 -10.51 5.77 -4.29
N SER A 161 -10.83 6.12 -5.53
CA SER A 161 -10.68 7.49 -6.02
C SER A 161 -11.53 7.75 -7.25
N ALA A 162 -11.64 9.03 -7.58
CA ALA A 162 -12.18 9.46 -8.85
C ALA A 162 -11.20 9.18 -10.00
N THR A 163 -11.75 8.98 -11.20
CA THR A 163 -10.99 8.72 -12.42
C THR A 163 -10.08 9.90 -12.77
N THR A 164 -8.92 9.57 -13.32
CA THR A 164 -7.89 10.53 -13.75
C THR A 164 -7.44 10.21 -15.17
N PRO A 165 -6.83 11.16 -15.89
CA PRO A 165 -6.12 10.87 -17.13
C PRO A 165 -5.03 9.80 -16.96
N GLY A 166 -4.34 9.76 -15.81
CA GLY A 166 -3.34 8.74 -15.51
C GLY A 166 -3.94 7.33 -15.42
N TRP A 167 -5.12 7.21 -14.80
CA TRP A 167 -5.85 5.95 -14.72
C TRP A 167 -6.22 5.40 -16.10
N ARG A 168 -6.78 6.23 -16.98
CA ARG A 168 -7.13 5.79 -18.35
C ARG A 168 -5.91 5.35 -19.15
N LYS A 169 -4.77 6.00 -18.95
CA LYS A 169 -3.50 5.59 -19.59
C LYS A 169 -3.03 4.23 -19.10
N LEU A 170 -3.11 4.00 -17.78
CA LEU A 170 -2.79 2.70 -17.18
C LEU A 170 -3.69 1.59 -17.75
N LEU A 171 -4.99 1.86 -17.90
CA LEU A 171 -5.95 0.90 -18.48
C LEU A 171 -5.62 0.53 -19.92
N GLY A 172 -5.22 1.48 -20.77
CA GLY A 172 -4.81 1.17 -22.15
C GLY A 172 -3.66 0.15 -22.22
N ASN A 173 -2.73 0.17 -21.25
CA ASN A 173 -1.66 -0.83 -21.16
C ASN A 173 -2.16 -2.20 -20.69
N VAL A 174 -3.24 -2.24 -19.90
CA VAL A 174 -3.90 -3.50 -19.49
C VAL A 174 -4.69 -4.10 -20.65
N GLU A 175 -5.44 -3.29 -21.38
CA GLU A 175 -6.26 -3.72 -22.53
C GLU A 175 -5.41 -4.29 -23.67
N THR A 176 -4.19 -3.78 -23.84
CA THR A 176 -3.22 -4.30 -24.82
C THR A 176 -2.46 -5.54 -24.32
N GLY A 177 -2.72 -6.00 -23.09
CA GLY A 177 -2.08 -7.19 -22.51
C GLY A 177 -0.62 -7.02 -22.10
N LYS A 178 -0.06 -5.81 -22.19
CA LYS A 178 1.33 -5.52 -21.80
C LYS A 178 1.51 -5.47 -20.28
N LEU A 179 0.44 -5.16 -19.56
CA LEU A 179 0.43 -4.93 -18.12
C LEU A 179 -0.63 -5.80 -17.42
N ASP A 180 -0.24 -6.48 -16.36
CA ASP A 180 -1.15 -7.14 -15.41
C ASP A 180 -1.28 -6.31 -14.13
N LEU A 181 -2.49 -5.86 -13.81
CA LEU A 181 -2.78 -5.04 -12.63
C LEU A 181 -3.51 -5.86 -11.56
N LYS A 182 -3.03 -5.79 -10.32
CA LYS A 182 -3.59 -6.52 -9.17
C LYS A 182 -3.71 -5.62 -7.94
N PHE A 183 -4.91 -5.52 -7.38
CA PHE A 183 -5.22 -4.77 -6.16
C PHE A 183 -5.43 -5.69 -4.98
N PHE A 184 -4.68 -5.46 -3.91
CA PHE A 184 -4.75 -6.24 -2.68
C PHE A 184 -5.48 -5.43 -1.62
N PHE A 185 -6.51 -6.00 -0.99
CA PHE A 185 -6.97 -5.44 0.27
C PHE A 185 -5.97 -5.79 1.39
N GLY A 186 -5.50 -4.79 2.13
CA GLY A 186 -4.49 -4.97 3.18
C GLY A 186 -3.15 -5.42 2.59
N GLY A 187 -2.78 -4.88 1.42
CA GLY A 187 -1.58 -5.27 0.68
C GLY A 187 -0.30 -5.08 1.48
N ASP A 188 -0.22 -4.01 2.27
CA ASP A 188 0.85 -3.71 3.23
C ASP A 188 1.01 -4.77 4.35
N GLU A 189 0.02 -5.64 4.53
CA GLU A 189 -0.04 -6.67 5.57
C GLU A 189 -0.09 -8.11 5.04
N CYS A 190 -0.19 -8.31 3.73
CA CYS A 190 -0.23 -9.65 3.12
C CYS A 190 0.71 -9.84 1.92
N ASN A 191 1.19 -8.75 1.30
CA ASN A 191 2.09 -8.80 0.15
C ASN A 191 3.48 -8.23 0.54
N PRO A 192 4.55 -9.04 0.51
CA PRO A 192 5.91 -8.60 0.85
C PRO A 192 6.43 -7.39 0.06
N LEU A 193 6.09 -7.26 -1.23
CA LEU A 193 6.57 -6.14 -2.05
C LEU A 193 5.90 -4.82 -1.63
N ILE A 194 4.58 -4.83 -1.42
CA ILE A 194 3.83 -3.67 -0.95
C ILE A 194 4.28 -3.30 0.48
N SER A 195 4.44 -4.31 1.34
CA SER A 195 5.00 -4.13 2.68
C SER A 195 6.38 -3.48 2.66
N LEU A 196 7.29 -3.91 1.79
CA LEU A 196 8.61 -3.30 1.68
C LEU A 196 8.54 -1.86 1.17
N ALA A 197 7.61 -1.54 0.26
CA ALA A 197 7.36 -0.16 -0.16
C ALA A 197 6.90 0.72 1.01
N ASP A 198 6.01 0.24 1.90
CA ASP A 198 5.64 0.94 3.14
C ASP A 198 6.84 1.11 4.10
N LEU A 199 7.70 0.11 4.23
CA LEU A 199 8.92 0.21 5.05
C LEU A 199 9.86 1.31 4.53
N VAL A 200 10.03 1.42 3.22
CA VAL A 200 10.79 2.50 2.58
C VAL A 200 10.14 3.85 2.85
N LEU A 201 8.81 3.98 2.66
CA LEU A 201 8.07 5.19 3.00
C LEU A 201 8.27 5.57 4.45
N LYS A 202 8.28 4.60 5.36
CA LYS A 202 8.50 4.82 6.79
C LYS A 202 9.89 5.37 7.08
N LEU A 203 10.94 4.81 6.48
CA LEU A 203 12.31 5.33 6.62
C LEU A 203 12.42 6.77 6.13
N ILE A 204 11.85 7.08 4.96
CA ILE A 204 11.84 8.44 4.42
C ILE A 204 11.10 9.37 5.39
N ARG A 205 9.93 8.99 5.89
CA ARG A 205 9.15 9.83 6.83
C ARG A 205 9.88 10.13 8.14
N ILE A 206 10.69 9.21 8.64
CA ILE A 206 11.41 9.38 9.91
C ILE A 206 12.66 10.24 9.72
N TYR A 207 13.47 9.95 8.69
CA TYR A 207 14.81 10.53 8.54
C TYR A 207 14.92 11.64 7.50
N HIS A 208 13.89 11.88 6.68
CA HIS A 208 13.92 12.99 5.74
C HIS A 208 13.85 14.32 6.50
N HIS A 209 14.85 15.16 6.29
CA HIS A 209 14.91 16.53 6.80
C HIS A 209 15.23 17.51 5.66
N GLY A 210 14.76 18.75 5.77
CA GLY A 210 15.04 19.80 4.78
C GLY A 210 14.09 19.82 3.57
N THR A 211 14.63 20.21 2.41
CA THR A 211 13.91 20.38 1.14
C THR A 211 13.34 19.05 0.64
N VAL A 212 12.31 19.10 -0.19
CA VAL A 212 11.72 17.92 -0.83
C VAL A 212 12.21 17.84 -2.26
N ASP A 213 13.28 17.09 -2.46
CA ASP A 213 13.91 16.84 -3.75
C ASP A 213 14.46 15.40 -3.80
N GLY A 214 14.93 14.98 -4.98
CA GLY A 214 15.40 13.60 -5.15
C GLY A 214 16.62 13.24 -4.32
N ARG A 215 17.51 14.21 -4.01
CA ARG A 215 18.69 13.93 -3.20
C ARG A 215 18.29 13.69 -1.74
N SER A 216 17.49 14.58 -1.19
CA SER A 216 17.02 14.53 0.19
C SER A 216 16.06 13.36 0.44
N LEU A 217 15.13 13.05 -0.48
CA LEU A 217 14.20 11.93 -0.30
C LEU A 217 14.89 10.55 -0.41
N LEU A 218 15.96 10.43 -1.19
CA LEU A 218 16.74 9.19 -1.28
C LEU A 218 17.82 9.06 -0.21
N GLN A 219 18.18 10.16 0.47
CA GLN A 219 19.22 10.17 1.50
C GLN A 219 18.93 9.19 2.66
N PRO A 220 17.71 9.12 3.24
CA PRO A 220 17.36 8.12 4.25
C PRO A 220 17.71 6.69 3.86
N LEU A 221 17.45 6.30 2.60
CA LEU A 221 17.78 4.96 2.12
C LEU A 221 19.29 4.76 2.00
N ARG A 222 20.00 5.72 1.43
CA ARG A 222 21.45 5.64 1.22
C ARG A 222 22.25 5.63 2.52
N GLU A 223 21.76 6.32 3.55
CA GLU A 223 22.44 6.42 4.85
C GLU A 223 22.08 5.28 5.81
N LYS A 224 20.87 4.71 5.71
CA LYS A 224 20.39 3.68 6.63
C LYS A 224 20.53 2.28 6.08
N CYS A 225 20.46 2.10 4.76
CA CYS A 225 20.59 0.80 4.10
C CYS A 225 21.99 0.71 3.48
N GLN A 226 22.90 -0.01 4.14
CA GLN A 226 24.32 -0.09 3.75
C GLN A 226 24.50 -0.62 2.32
N SER A 227 23.65 -1.58 1.94
CA SER A 227 23.66 -2.20 0.63
C SER A 227 23.33 -1.22 -0.51
N LEU A 228 22.58 -0.15 -0.21
CA LEU A 228 22.15 0.87 -1.18
C LEU A 228 23.08 2.10 -1.24
N GLY A 229 23.99 2.26 -0.27
CA GLY A 229 24.92 3.40 -0.19
C GLY A 229 26.17 3.25 -1.09
N GLY A 230 26.57 2.02 -1.42
CA GLY A 230 27.90 1.69 -1.96
C GLY A 230 28.09 1.71 -3.49
N GLY A 231 27.09 2.10 -4.30
CA GLY A 231 27.30 2.37 -5.74
C GLY A 231 26.54 1.47 -6.73
N LYS A 232 25.76 0.49 -6.28
CA LYS A 232 24.74 -0.15 -7.14
C LYS A 232 23.53 0.78 -7.22
N ARG A 233 23.39 1.58 -8.28
CA ARG A 233 22.26 2.51 -8.47
C ARG A 233 20.94 1.74 -8.68
N ARG A 234 20.32 1.30 -7.60
CA ARG A 234 18.97 0.67 -7.61
C ARG A 234 17.86 1.64 -7.18
N THR A 235 18.21 2.86 -6.77
CA THR A 235 17.24 3.86 -6.28
C THR A 235 17.06 5.02 -7.24
N TRP A 236 15.81 5.35 -7.54
CA TRP A 236 15.44 6.42 -8.46
C TRP A 236 14.44 7.38 -7.84
N PHE A 237 14.42 8.63 -8.32
CA PHE A 237 13.49 9.65 -7.86
C PHE A 237 12.70 10.23 -9.04
N HIS A 238 11.40 10.39 -8.84
CA HIS A 238 10.47 10.93 -9.84
C HIS A 238 9.61 12.04 -9.24
N ASN A 239 9.62 13.23 -9.86
CA ASN A 239 8.78 14.35 -9.45
C ASN A 239 7.48 14.42 -10.27
N LEU A 240 6.42 13.80 -9.76
CA LEU A 240 5.09 13.73 -10.36
C LEU A 240 4.22 14.99 -10.10
N GLY A 241 4.72 15.95 -9.32
CA GLY A 241 4.05 17.23 -9.07
C GLY A 241 4.36 18.32 -10.11
N SER A 242 5.27 18.04 -11.04
CA SER A 242 5.75 19.00 -12.02
C SER A 242 4.65 19.49 -12.98
N ARG A 243 4.87 20.65 -13.61
CA ARG A 243 3.93 21.23 -14.58
C ARG A 243 3.70 20.29 -15.79
N GLY A 244 2.61 20.50 -16.50
CA GLY A 244 2.33 19.80 -17.75
C GLY A 244 1.48 18.54 -17.55
N PHE A 245 1.89 17.44 -18.17
CA PHE A 245 1.13 16.18 -18.14
C PHE A 245 1.07 15.55 -16.74
N LEU A 246 2.14 15.68 -15.93
CA LEU A 246 2.25 15.01 -14.63
C LEU A 246 1.17 15.45 -13.62
N ILE A 247 0.97 16.76 -13.46
CA ILE A 247 -0.14 17.28 -12.66
C ILE A 247 -1.52 16.92 -13.22
N LYS A 248 -1.66 16.77 -14.55
CA LYS A 248 -2.92 16.33 -15.16
C LYS A 248 -3.18 14.85 -14.87
N ALA A 249 -2.14 14.03 -14.77
CA ALA A 249 -2.28 12.61 -14.46
C ALA A 249 -2.68 12.36 -12.99
N THR A 250 -2.35 13.29 -12.08
CA THR A 250 -2.74 13.21 -10.66
C THR A 250 -4.10 13.82 -10.34
N ALA A 251 -4.56 14.79 -11.14
CA ALA A 251 -5.82 15.48 -10.92
C ALA A 251 -7.00 14.71 -11.53
N PRO A 252 -8.05 14.38 -10.74
CA PRO A 252 -9.24 13.77 -11.31
C PRO A 252 -9.97 14.79 -12.18
N ASP A 253 -10.41 14.35 -13.35
CA ASP A 253 -11.04 15.22 -14.36
C ASP A 253 -12.53 14.93 -14.57
N LEU A 254 -13.02 13.82 -14.00
CA LEU A 254 -14.44 13.51 -13.84
C LEU A 254 -14.72 13.05 -12.39
N PRO A 255 -15.91 13.34 -11.82
CA PRO A 255 -16.29 12.90 -10.48
C PRO A 255 -16.80 11.45 -10.45
N LEU A 256 -16.29 10.59 -11.32
CA LEU A 256 -16.66 9.17 -11.41
C LEU A 256 -15.64 8.33 -10.68
N GLN A 257 -16.08 7.40 -9.82
CA GLN A 257 -15.18 6.48 -9.14
C GLN A 257 -14.49 5.54 -10.13
N ILE A 258 -13.23 5.22 -9.86
CA ILE A 258 -12.48 4.18 -10.56
C ILE A 258 -13.15 2.84 -10.30
N ASP A 259 -13.47 2.10 -11.37
CA ASP A 259 -13.88 0.70 -11.24
C ASP A 259 -12.65 -0.19 -11.01
N ALA A 260 -12.38 -0.45 -9.73
CA ALA A 260 -11.28 -1.28 -9.29
C ALA A 260 -11.61 -2.79 -9.31
N LYS A 261 -12.89 -3.17 -9.48
CA LYS A 261 -13.37 -4.55 -9.30
C LYS A 261 -12.67 -5.57 -10.21
N PRO A 262 -12.44 -5.29 -11.51
CA PRO A 262 -11.79 -6.25 -12.40
C PRO A 262 -10.34 -6.59 -12.01
N PHE A 263 -9.70 -5.74 -11.20
CA PHE A 263 -8.30 -5.86 -10.83
C PHE A 263 -8.10 -6.41 -9.41
N LEU A 264 -9.19 -6.68 -8.68
CA LEU A 264 -9.10 -7.22 -7.33
C LEU A 264 -8.39 -8.57 -7.32
N LYS A 265 -7.42 -8.72 -6.41
CA LYS A 265 -6.67 -9.95 -6.25
C LYS A 265 -7.43 -10.91 -5.34
N HIS A 266 -8.02 -11.93 -5.96
CA HIS A 266 -8.58 -13.09 -5.27
C HIS A 266 -7.51 -14.17 -4.97
N PRO A 267 -7.66 -14.94 -3.88
CA PRO A 267 -8.80 -14.93 -2.95
C PRO A 267 -8.78 -13.74 -1.98
N ILE A 268 -9.97 -13.27 -1.57
CA ILE A 268 -10.14 -12.28 -0.51
C ILE A 268 -10.70 -12.96 0.74
N PHE A 269 -10.05 -12.69 1.88
CA PHE A 269 -10.55 -13.09 3.19
C PHE A 269 -11.37 -11.94 3.81
N PHE A 270 -12.69 -12.09 3.78
CA PHE A 270 -13.63 -11.16 4.40
C PHE A 270 -13.80 -11.54 5.87
N TYR A 271 -13.19 -10.80 6.78
CA TYR A 271 -13.37 -11.05 8.20
C TYR A 271 -14.56 -10.26 8.75
N LEU A 272 -15.41 -10.95 9.47
CA LEU A 272 -16.57 -10.33 10.10
C LEU A 272 -16.19 -9.95 11.52
N TRP A 273 -16.03 -8.66 11.73
CA TRP A 273 -15.80 -8.12 13.05
C TRP A 273 -16.67 -6.88 13.23
N ASN A 274 -17.82 -7.08 13.89
CA ASN A 274 -18.72 -5.99 14.26
C ASN A 274 -18.57 -5.67 15.76
N PRO A 275 -17.66 -4.78 16.15
CA PRO A 275 -17.64 -4.31 17.51
C PRO A 275 -18.92 -3.49 17.76
N ARG A 276 -19.83 -4.00 18.60
CA ARG A 276 -21.16 -3.42 18.93
C ARG A 276 -21.22 -1.94 19.39
N SER A 277 -20.12 -1.17 19.35
CA SER A 277 -20.12 0.27 19.67
C SER A 277 -19.19 1.08 18.74
N PRO A 278 -19.65 2.24 18.21
CA PRO A 278 -18.88 3.14 17.34
C PRO A 278 -17.65 3.81 17.98
N GLU A 279 -17.45 3.73 19.31
CA GLU A 279 -16.33 4.34 20.04
C GLU A 279 -14.97 3.62 19.86
N LYS A 280 -14.89 2.63 18.96
CA LYS A 280 -13.88 1.56 19.00
C LYS A 280 -12.73 1.65 17.99
N LYS A 281 -12.31 2.85 17.59
CA LYS A 281 -11.03 3.02 16.85
C LYS A 281 -9.84 2.43 17.63
N GLU A 282 -9.83 2.56 18.95
CA GLU A 282 -8.79 1.99 19.81
C GLU A 282 -8.86 0.46 19.87
N VAL A 283 -10.05 -0.13 19.85
CA VAL A 283 -10.20 -1.60 19.84
C VAL A 283 -9.76 -2.19 18.51
N MET A 284 -9.96 -1.48 17.39
CA MET A 284 -9.45 -1.92 16.09
C MET A 284 -7.92 -2.08 16.11
N LYS A 285 -7.20 -1.11 16.70
CA LYS A 285 -5.74 -1.21 16.85
C LYS A 285 -5.34 -2.45 17.64
N SER A 286 -6.02 -2.73 18.76
CA SER A 286 -5.77 -3.94 19.55
C SER A 286 -6.14 -5.22 18.80
N PHE A 287 -7.22 -5.21 18.03
CA PHE A 287 -7.66 -6.34 17.21
C PHE A 287 -6.64 -6.70 16.14
N GLN A 288 -5.99 -5.70 15.52
CA GLN A 288 -4.90 -5.93 14.56
C GLN A 288 -3.70 -6.68 15.16
N TRP A 289 -3.58 -6.74 16.48
CA TRP A 289 -2.55 -7.51 17.18
C TRP A 289 -3.06 -8.86 17.72
N SER A 290 -4.32 -9.19 17.51
CA SER A 290 -4.91 -10.45 17.95
C SER A 290 -4.39 -11.64 17.13
N PRO A 291 -4.32 -12.85 17.72
CA PRO A 291 -3.98 -14.07 16.98
C PRO A 291 -4.91 -14.31 15.79
N ALA A 292 -6.20 -14.02 15.96
CA ALA A 292 -7.22 -14.14 14.94
C ALA A 292 -6.89 -13.30 13.69
N TYR A 293 -6.66 -12.00 13.88
CA TYR A 293 -6.33 -11.09 12.78
C TYR A 293 -5.03 -11.50 12.07
N ASN A 294 -4.01 -11.86 12.84
CA ASN A 294 -2.72 -12.28 12.29
C ASN A 294 -2.84 -13.59 11.49
N ALA A 295 -3.67 -14.54 11.92
CA ALA A 295 -3.93 -15.79 11.20
C ALA A 295 -4.62 -15.52 9.85
N ILE A 296 -5.54 -14.55 9.80
CA ILE A 296 -6.22 -14.12 8.57
C ILE A 296 -5.22 -13.48 7.59
N ALA A 297 -4.43 -12.51 8.06
CA ALA A 297 -3.42 -11.85 7.23
C ALA A 297 -2.37 -12.85 6.72
N ALA A 298 -1.91 -13.78 7.56
CA ALA A 298 -1.00 -14.85 7.16
C ALA A 298 -1.62 -15.77 6.10
N SER A 299 -2.90 -16.11 6.24
CA SER A 299 -3.63 -16.94 5.26
C SER A 299 -3.79 -16.25 3.91
N ALA A 300 -4.11 -14.95 3.93
CA ALA A 300 -4.17 -14.13 2.74
C ALA A 300 -2.80 -14.12 2.03
N SER A 301 -1.72 -13.88 2.78
CA SER A 301 -0.35 -13.91 2.25
C SER A 301 0.01 -15.27 1.64
N LEU A 302 -0.24 -16.38 2.34
CA LEU A 302 0.07 -17.74 1.86
C LEU A 302 -0.71 -18.13 0.61
N LYS A 303 -1.94 -17.64 0.46
CA LYS A 303 -2.75 -17.83 -0.76
C LYS A 303 -2.54 -16.75 -1.82
N GLN A 304 -1.56 -15.87 -1.62
CA GLN A 304 -1.26 -14.72 -2.48
C GLN A 304 -2.48 -13.83 -2.74
N GLY A 305 -3.38 -13.74 -1.76
CA GLY A 305 -4.64 -12.99 -1.80
C GLY A 305 -4.61 -11.74 -0.94
N GLY A 306 -5.79 -11.12 -0.75
CA GLY A 306 -5.98 -9.97 0.15
C GLY A 306 -6.93 -10.30 1.30
N PHE A 307 -7.14 -9.34 2.20
CA PHE A 307 -8.12 -9.47 3.28
C PHE A 307 -8.70 -8.09 3.67
N LYS A 308 -9.96 -8.07 4.09
CA LYS A 308 -10.63 -6.85 4.56
C LYS A 308 -11.74 -7.17 5.56
N SER A 309 -12.16 -6.16 6.32
CA SER A 309 -13.40 -6.24 7.06
C SER A 309 -14.58 -6.33 6.10
N PHE A 310 -15.50 -7.25 6.37
CA PHE A 310 -16.71 -7.41 5.59
C PHE A 310 -17.66 -6.21 5.75
N SER A 311 -18.14 -5.67 4.64
CA SER A 311 -19.18 -4.65 4.54
C SER A 311 -20.32 -5.14 3.69
N PHE A 312 -21.50 -5.35 4.31
CA PHE A 312 -22.70 -5.80 3.62
C PHE A 312 -23.11 -4.91 2.44
N ALA A 313 -22.90 -3.59 2.56
CA ALA A 313 -23.32 -2.64 1.55
C ALA A 313 -22.42 -2.64 0.29
N GLU A 314 -21.16 -3.06 0.44
CA GLU A 314 -20.15 -2.93 -0.61
C GLU A 314 -19.72 -4.28 -1.17
N ASP A 315 -19.55 -5.28 -0.30
CA ASP A 315 -18.79 -6.49 -0.61
C ASP A 315 -19.58 -7.56 -1.37
N THR A 316 -20.91 -7.50 -1.28
CA THR A 316 -21.82 -8.41 -2.02
C THR A 316 -21.65 -8.28 -3.54
N HIS A 317 -21.09 -7.16 -4.02
CA HIS A 317 -20.85 -6.90 -5.43
C HIS A 317 -19.41 -7.18 -5.90
N ILE A 318 -18.52 -7.63 -5.00
CA ILE A 318 -17.10 -7.86 -5.34
C ILE A 318 -16.60 -9.24 -4.95
N TRP A 319 -17.26 -9.93 -4.01
CA TRP A 319 -16.82 -11.26 -3.62
C TRP A 319 -16.92 -12.25 -4.79
N ASN A 320 -16.10 -13.30 -4.74
CA ASN A 320 -16.18 -14.43 -5.64
C ASN A 320 -16.44 -15.69 -4.81
N PRO A 321 -17.66 -16.24 -4.83
CA PRO A 321 -18.05 -17.36 -3.98
C PRO A 321 -17.19 -18.62 -4.15
N ASP A 322 -16.55 -18.79 -5.31
CA ASP A 322 -15.82 -20.01 -5.65
C ASP A 322 -14.35 -19.98 -5.15
N VAL A 323 -13.83 -18.79 -4.82
CA VAL A 323 -12.42 -18.63 -4.41
C VAL A 323 -12.23 -17.84 -3.11
N ASP A 324 -13.16 -16.97 -2.73
CA ASP A 324 -13.05 -16.14 -1.54
C ASP A 324 -13.47 -16.85 -0.26
N PHE A 325 -13.19 -16.21 0.88
CA PHE A 325 -13.46 -16.76 2.19
C PHE A 325 -14.19 -15.78 3.10
N MET A 326 -15.16 -16.31 3.85
CA MET A 326 -15.79 -15.62 4.98
C MET A 326 -15.15 -16.11 6.28
N VAL A 327 -14.64 -15.19 7.10
CA VAL A 327 -13.99 -15.53 8.38
C VAL A 327 -14.79 -14.90 9.53
N PRO A 328 -15.73 -15.65 10.12
CA PRO A 328 -16.41 -15.21 11.34
C PRO A 328 -15.42 -15.20 12.52
N ILE A 329 -15.39 -14.10 13.27
CA ILE A 329 -14.53 -13.95 14.45
C ILE A 329 -15.25 -14.43 15.72
N SER A 330 -16.58 -14.33 15.74
CA SER A 330 -17.43 -14.74 16.86
C SER A 330 -18.59 -15.63 16.40
N LYS A 331 -19.24 -16.30 17.36
CA LYS A 331 -20.48 -17.07 17.10
C LYS A 331 -21.61 -16.20 16.55
N GLU A 332 -21.65 -14.92 16.93
CA GLU A 332 -22.63 -13.97 16.39
C GLU A 332 -22.38 -13.69 14.91
N ASP A 333 -21.11 -13.58 14.51
CA ASP A 333 -20.76 -13.42 13.10
C ASP A 333 -21.17 -14.66 12.27
N GLU A 334 -21.00 -15.86 12.82
CA GLU A 334 -21.50 -17.09 12.18
C GLU A 334 -23.03 -17.07 11.99
N LEU A 335 -23.78 -16.57 12.98
CA LEU A 335 -25.23 -16.42 12.87
C LEU A 335 -25.61 -15.40 11.79
N ASN A 336 -24.91 -14.26 11.73
CA ASN A 336 -25.14 -13.24 10.70
C ASN A 336 -24.88 -13.77 9.27
N ILE A 337 -23.85 -14.60 9.10
CA ILE A 337 -23.57 -15.27 7.82
C ILE A 337 -24.70 -16.25 7.45
N LYS A 338 -25.23 -17.01 8.42
CA LYS A 338 -26.36 -17.92 8.17
C LYS A 338 -27.63 -17.17 7.76
N GLU A 339 -27.87 -15.98 8.32
CA GLU A 339 -28.99 -15.14 7.87
C GLU A 339 -28.81 -14.67 6.41
N LEU A 340 -27.57 -14.40 5.98
CA LEU A 340 -27.31 -14.09 4.57
C LEU A 340 -27.63 -15.26 3.62
N GLU A 341 -27.29 -16.48 4.01
CA GLU A 341 -27.62 -17.68 3.23
C GLU A 341 -29.13 -17.80 3.02
N LYS A 342 -29.94 -17.48 4.05
CA LYS A 342 -31.41 -17.49 3.96
C LYS A 342 -31.96 -16.47 2.97
N ILE A 343 -31.26 -15.36 2.74
CA ILE A 343 -31.65 -14.32 1.77
C ILE A 343 -31.16 -14.68 0.35
N SER A 344 -30.78 -15.94 0.12
CA SER A 344 -30.37 -16.48 -1.20
C SER A 344 -29.09 -15.89 -1.79
N TYR A 345 -28.21 -15.33 -0.96
CA TYR A 345 -26.87 -14.96 -1.42
C TYR A 345 -26.00 -16.22 -1.61
N LYS A 346 -25.32 -16.33 -2.76
CA LYS A 346 -24.24 -17.32 -2.93
C LYS A 346 -23.02 -16.83 -2.17
N LEU A 347 -22.74 -17.39 -1.00
CA LEU A 347 -21.66 -16.94 -0.13
C LEU A 347 -20.31 -17.57 -0.48
N PRO A 348 -19.20 -16.84 -0.24
CA PRO A 348 -17.87 -17.45 -0.21
C PRO A 348 -17.73 -18.52 0.87
N LYS A 349 -16.72 -19.37 0.74
CA LYS A 349 -16.48 -20.47 1.67
C LYS A 349 -16.27 -19.94 3.10
N ILE A 350 -17.05 -20.43 4.05
CA ILE A 350 -16.87 -20.09 5.46
C ILE A 350 -15.64 -20.83 6.00
N CYS A 351 -14.70 -20.08 6.57
CA CYS A 351 -13.49 -20.60 7.18
C CYS A 351 -13.42 -20.15 8.64
N GLY A 352 -13.61 -21.09 9.57
CA GLY A 352 -13.47 -20.82 11.00
C GLY A 352 -12.03 -20.43 11.36
N ILE A 353 -11.89 -19.52 12.33
CA ILE A 353 -10.59 -18.97 12.75
C ILE A 353 -9.59 -20.07 13.18
N ASN A 354 -10.09 -21.14 13.81
CA ASN A 354 -9.27 -22.25 14.31
C ASN A 354 -8.69 -23.12 13.18
N ASN A 355 -9.18 -22.98 11.95
CA ASN A 355 -8.67 -23.69 10.78
C ASN A 355 -7.61 -22.86 10.02
N LEU A 356 -7.35 -21.63 10.45
CA LEU A 356 -6.32 -20.79 9.86
C LEU A 356 -4.96 -21.11 10.51
N PRO A 357 -3.85 -21.02 9.75
CA PRO A 357 -2.51 -21.17 10.28
C PRO A 357 -2.29 -20.23 11.47
N ILE A 358 -1.73 -20.80 12.54
CA ILE A 358 -1.22 -20.00 13.66
C ILE A 358 0.02 -19.26 13.14
N PRO A 359 0.08 -17.92 13.23
CA PRO A 359 1.28 -17.18 12.89
C PRO A 359 2.42 -17.61 13.82
N ILE A 360 3.59 -17.90 13.23
CA ILE A 360 4.82 -18.32 13.92
C ILE A 360 5.23 -17.33 15.01
#